data_AF-A0A9D4KA28-F1
#
_entry.id   AF-A0A9D4KA28-F1
#
_cell.length_a   1.000
_cell.length_b   1.000
_cell.length_c   1.000
_cell.angle_alpha   90.00
_cell.angle_beta   90.00
_cell.angle_gamma   90.00
#
_symmetry.space_group_name_H-M   'P 1'
#
loop_
_entity.id
_entity.type
_entity.pdbx_description
1 polymer ?
#
loop_
_entity_poly.entity_id
_entity_poly.type
_entity_poly.pdbx_seq_one_letter_code
_entity_poly.pdbx_strand_id
1 'polypeptide(L)'
;MNRFVKEDLVQNASVKKLMDMDMDKKDNLLPLEDIKTGESKTMLVKLGEEKRKPLLRDMQKFYTVTADYLRKKLPLTQNVVKYAQCLHPEVRDENTAMRYVRSLAEEMPGITPNEVAMICDEWKVYRVEKIENSVMYGNDDKLKRVDHFWNEQKICKWQPKVSYTAKTGIFISMSNPWKC
;
A
#
# COMPACT_ATOMS: atom_id res chain seq x y z
N MET A 1 2.27 -10.66 10.40
CA MET A 1 2.17 -11.96 9.69
C MET A 1 3.08 -13.05 10.27
N ASN A 2 4.21 -12.73 10.92
CA ASN A 2 5.17 -13.69 11.52
C ASN A 2 4.64 -14.50 12.72
N ARG A 3 3.32 -14.49 12.97
CA ARG A 3 2.67 -15.25 14.04
C ARG A 3 2.27 -16.66 13.60
N PHE A 4 2.02 -16.85 12.29
CA PHE A 4 1.49 -18.09 11.72
C PHE A 4 2.30 -18.62 10.53
N VAL A 5 3.19 -17.79 9.98
CA VAL A 5 4.08 -18.09 8.85
C VAL A 5 5.52 -17.99 9.35
N LYS A 6 6.40 -18.84 8.82
CA LYS A 6 7.81 -18.81 9.19
C LYS A 6 8.45 -17.48 8.80
N GLU A 7 9.28 -16.94 9.68
CA GLU A 7 9.81 -15.58 9.58
C GLU A 7 10.80 -15.42 8.42
N ASP A 8 11.59 -16.45 8.15
CA ASP A 8 12.53 -16.58 7.03
C ASP A 8 11.87 -16.39 5.66
N LEU A 9 10.58 -16.74 5.55
CA LEU A 9 9.83 -16.57 4.31
C LEU A 9 9.38 -15.13 4.08
N VAL A 10 9.22 -14.32 5.13
CA VAL A 10 8.62 -12.98 5.05
C VAL A 10 9.66 -11.88 5.15
N GLN A 11 10.66 -12.02 6.04
CA GLN A 11 11.54 -10.91 6.45
C GLN A 11 12.37 -10.29 5.32
N ASN A 12 12.67 -11.06 4.26
CA ASN A 12 13.47 -10.61 3.10
C ASN A 12 12.81 -10.95 1.75
N ALA A 13 11.51 -11.24 1.73
CA ALA A 13 10.84 -11.56 0.50
C ALA A 13 10.55 -10.30 -0.33
N SER A 14 10.86 -10.36 -1.62
CA SER A 14 10.40 -9.34 -2.57
C SER A 14 8.88 -9.38 -2.70
N VAL A 15 8.27 -8.27 -3.11
CA VAL A 15 6.80 -8.20 -3.35
C VAL A 15 6.35 -9.33 -4.27
N LYS A 16 7.11 -9.62 -5.34
CA LYS A 16 6.81 -10.74 -6.24
C LYS A 16 6.79 -12.09 -5.51
N LYS A 17 7.80 -12.35 -4.68
CA LYS A 17 7.89 -13.59 -3.88
C LYS A 17 6.76 -13.70 -2.85
N LEU A 18 6.31 -12.57 -2.28
CA LEU A 18 5.15 -12.52 -1.38
C LEU A 18 3.84 -12.82 -2.11
N MET A 19 3.69 -12.35 -3.36
CA MET A 19 2.52 -12.64 -4.20
C MET A 19 2.50 -14.09 -4.68
N ASP A 20 3.65 -14.69 -4.93
CA ASP A 20 3.74 -16.09 -5.39
C ASP A 20 3.74 -17.09 -4.22
N MET A 21 3.70 -16.62 -2.96
CA MET A 21 3.77 -17.48 -1.78
C MET A 21 2.48 -18.30 -1.62
N ASP A 22 2.61 -19.62 -1.62
CA ASP A 22 1.50 -20.51 -1.29
C ASP A 22 1.32 -20.60 0.23
N MET A 23 0.24 -20.00 0.73
CA MET A 23 -0.09 -19.94 2.15
C MET A 23 -0.86 -21.20 2.63
N ASP A 24 -1.25 -22.09 1.71
CA ASP A 24 -1.85 -23.39 2.03
C ASP A 24 -0.79 -24.48 2.20
N LYS A 25 0.44 -24.21 1.75
CA LYS A 25 1.58 -25.12 1.91
C LYS A 25 2.02 -25.17 3.38
N LYS A 26 1.88 -26.35 4.00
CA LYS A 26 2.28 -26.60 5.40
C LYS A 26 3.73 -26.23 5.71
N ASP A 27 4.64 -26.40 4.75
CA ASP A 27 6.06 -26.06 4.94
C ASP A 27 6.30 -24.56 5.14
N ASN A 28 5.37 -23.71 4.68
CA ASN A 28 5.45 -22.27 4.83
C ASN A 28 4.85 -21.78 6.16
N LEU A 29 4.02 -22.61 6.78
CA LEU A 29 3.35 -22.31 8.02
C LEU A 29 4.20 -22.72 9.22
N LEU A 30 4.00 -22.02 10.34
CA LEU A 30 4.57 -22.44 11.61
C LEU A 30 3.84 -23.69 12.13
N PRO A 31 4.57 -24.64 12.75
CA PRO A 31 3.96 -25.68 13.57
C PRO A 31 3.01 -25.09 14.61
N LEU A 32 1.94 -25.82 14.95
CA LEU A 32 0.92 -25.32 15.88
C LEU A 32 1.49 -25.00 17.27
N GLU A 33 2.57 -25.69 17.68
CA GLU A 33 3.26 -25.41 18.94
C GLU A 33 4.03 -24.10 18.94
N ASP A 34 4.48 -23.65 17.76
CA ASP A 34 5.34 -22.48 17.58
C ASP A 34 4.55 -21.19 17.26
N ILE A 35 3.21 -21.30 17.11
CA ILE A 35 2.34 -20.15 16.86
C ILE A 35 2.41 -19.17 18.04
N LYS A 36 2.86 -17.94 17.77
CA LYS A 36 2.95 -16.88 18.77
C LYS A 36 1.58 -16.21 18.98
N THR A 37 0.81 -16.72 19.94
CA THR A 37 -0.52 -16.18 20.31
C THR A 37 -0.49 -14.98 21.26
N GLY A 38 0.71 -14.56 21.71
CA GLY A 38 0.87 -13.41 22.60
C GLY A 38 0.11 -13.57 23.92
N GLU A 39 -0.60 -12.51 24.35
CA GLU A 39 -1.35 -12.45 25.60
C GLU A 39 -2.44 -13.53 25.71
N SER A 40 -2.98 -13.99 24.59
CA SER A 40 -4.00 -15.04 24.54
C SER A 40 -3.46 -16.44 24.89
N LYS A 41 -2.12 -16.61 25.00
CA LYS A 41 -1.48 -17.89 25.34
C LYS A 41 -1.99 -18.48 26.66
N THR A 42 -2.21 -17.62 27.67
CA THR A 42 -2.68 -18.06 28.99
C THR A 42 -4.11 -18.59 28.97
N MET A 43 -4.98 -18.02 28.14
CA MET A 43 -6.35 -18.52 27.94
C MET A 43 -6.35 -19.83 27.16
N LEU A 44 -5.50 -19.94 26.13
CA LEU A 44 -5.41 -21.13 25.28
C LEU A 44 -4.87 -22.37 26.01
N VAL A 45 -3.96 -22.18 26.97
CA VAL A 45 -3.48 -23.29 27.82
C VAL A 45 -4.59 -23.83 28.71
N LYS A 46 -5.50 -22.97 29.20
CA LYS A 46 -6.63 -23.36 30.05
C LYS A 46 -7.69 -24.22 29.33
N LEU A 47 -7.75 -24.17 28.00
CA LEU A 47 -8.75 -24.93 27.23
C LEU A 47 -8.46 -26.45 27.15
N GLY A 48 -7.27 -26.91 27.53
CA GLY A 48 -6.82 -28.29 27.34
C GLY A 48 -6.45 -28.61 25.88
N GLU A 49 -5.58 -29.59 25.65
CA GLU A 49 -5.00 -29.85 24.31
C GLU A 49 -6.05 -30.18 23.24
N GLU A 50 -7.06 -30.96 23.60
CA GLU A 50 -8.16 -31.40 22.72
C GLU A 50 -8.92 -30.24 22.09
N LYS A 51 -9.13 -29.15 22.83
CA LYS A 51 -9.81 -27.95 22.31
C LYS A 51 -8.83 -26.91 21.77
N ARG A 52 -7.60 -26.89 22.27
CA ARG A 52 -6.55 -25.96 21.85
C ARG A 52 -6.09 -26.23 20.41
N LYS A 53 -5.84 -27.48 20.04
CA LYS A 53 -5.30 -27.84 18.70
C LYS A 53 -6.28 -27.47 17.56
N PRO A 54 -7.59 -27.79 17.62
CA PRO A 54 -8.55 -27.35 16.61
C PRO A 54 -8.64 -25.83 16.51
N LEU A 55 -8.69 -25.13 17.64
CA LEU A 55 -8.79 -23.67 17.66
C LEU A 55 -7.57 -22.99 17.01
N LEU A 56 -6.36 -23.49 17.26
CA LEU A 56 -5.14 -22.98 16.62
C LEU A 56 -5.15 -23.22 15.09
N ARG A 57 -5.69 -24.36 14.64
CA ARG A 57 -5.90 -24.62 13.21
C ARG A 57 -6.88 -23.65 12.58
N ASP A 58 -8.00 -23.36 13.27
CA ASP A 58 -9.00 -22.41 12.78
C ASP A 58 -8.43 -21.00 12.69
N MET A 59 -7.65 -20.57 13.69
CA MET A 59 -6.92 -19.30 13.65
C MET A 59 -5.97 -19.24 12.47
N GLN A 60 -5.13 -20.27 12.29
CA GLN A 60 -4.19 -20.34 11.17
C GLN A 60 -4.92 -20.29 9.82
N LYS A 61 -6.01 -21.06 9.67
CA LYS A 61 -6.86 -21.06 8.47
C LYS A 61 -7.48 -19.70 8.20
N PHE A 62 -8.00 -19.03 9.22
CA PHE A 62 -8.54 -17.67 9.09
C PHE A 62 -7.49 -16.71 8.52
N TYR A 63 -6.27 -16.70 9.10
CA TYR A 63 -5.20 -15.84 8.61
C TYR A 63 -4.75 -16.18 7.19
N THR A 64 -4.66 -17.47 6.84
CA THR A 64 -4.34 -17.91 5.47
C THR A 64 -5.39 -17.41 4.48
N VAL A 65 -6.68 -17.59 4.78
CA VAL A 65 -7.78 -17.14 3.91
C VAL A 65 -7.79 -15.61 3.77
N THR A 66 -7.60 -14.87 4.87
CA THR A 66 -7.53 -13.41 4.82
C THR A 66 -6.31 -12.93 4.03
N ALA A 67 -5.14 -13.55 4.21
CA ALA A 67 -3.94 -13.20 3.48
C ALA A 67 -4.09 -13.46 1.97
N ASP A 68 -4.67 -14.60 1.58
CA ASP A 68 -4.96 -14.91 0.18
C ASP A 68 -5.99 -13.94 -0.42
N TYR A 69 -7.03 -13.60 0.34
CA TYR A 69 -8.00 -12.59 -0.07
C TYR A 69 -7.34 -11.24 -0.32
N LEU A 70 -6.54 -10.76 0.63
CA LEU A 70 -5.80 -9.50 0.51
C LEU A 70 -4.82 -9.55 -0.65
N ARG A 71 -4.13 -10.66 -0.87
CA ARG A 71 -3.24 -10.86 -2.01
C ARG A 71 -3.98 -10.73 -3.34
N LYS A 72 -5.16 -11.35 -3.48
CA LYS A 72 -5.98 -11.30 -4.70
C LYS A 72 -6.59 -9.92 -4.94
N LYS A 73 -6.88 -9.16 -3.88
CA LYS A 73 -7.63 -7.90 -3.95
C LYS A 73 -6.74 -6.65 -3.88
N LEU A 74 -5.60 -6.72 -3.21
CA LEU A 74 -4.69 -5.58 -3.11
C LEU A 74 -3.93 -5.42 -4.44
N PRO A 75 -3.97 -4.22 -5.04
CA PRO A 75 -3.28 -3.93 -6.28
C PRO A 75 -1.75 -3.75 -6.11
N LEU A 76 -1.09 -4.61 -5.31
CA LEU A 76 0.33 -4.48 -4.96
C LEU A 76 1.26 -4.58 -6.18
N THR A 77 0.81 -5.24 -7.25
CA THR A 77 1.54 -5.38 -8.52
C THR A 77 0.99 -4.49 -9.62
N GLN A 78 -0.06 -3.69 -9.37
CA GLN A 78 -0.57 -2.79 -10.38
C GLN A 78 0.40 -1.64 -10.59
N ASN A 79 0.71 -1.38 -11.86
CA ASN A 79 1.58 -0.28 -12.29
C ASN A 79 1.15 1.06 -11.67
N VAL A 80 -0.16 1.30 -11.57
CA VAL A 80 -0.74 2.49 -10.92
C VAL A 80 -0.22 2.67 -9.49
N VAL A 81 -0.25 1.65 -8.64
CA VAL A 81 0.21 1.76 -7.24
C VAL A 81 1.72 1.96 -7.16
N LYS A 82 2.47 1.27 -8.03
CA LYS A 82 3.91 1.41 -8.13
C LYS A 82 4.31 2.85 -8.48
N TYR A 83 3.64 3.44 -9.47
CA TYR A 83 3.95 4.78 -9.94
C TYR A 83 3.35 5.88 -9.06
N ALA A 84 2.26 5.61 -8.34
CA ALA A 84 1.65 6.55 -7.39
C ALA A 84 2.57 6.99 -6.25
N GLN A 85 3.69 6.30 -6.01
CA GLN A 85 4.72 6.72 -5.06
C GLN A 85 5.27 8.12 -5.35
N CYS A 86 5.28 8.54 -6.62
CA CYS A 86 5.73 9.89 -6.99
C CYS A 86 4.86 11.00 -6.39
N LEU A 87 3.60 10.68 -6.03
CA LEU A 87 2.66 11.64 -5.43
C LEU A 87 3.03 12.01 -4.00
N HIS A 88 3.97 11.30 -3.38
CA HIS A 88 4.48 11.66 -2.07
C HIS A 88 5.30 12.95 -2.16
N PRO A 89 5.01 13.99 -1.35
CA PRO A 89 5.64 15.29 -1.51
C PRO A 89 7.17 15.28 -1.35
N GLU A 90 7.71 14.38 -0.52
CA GLU A 90 9.16 14.23 -0.34
C GLU A 90 9.86 13.59 -1.57
N VAL A 91 9.11 12.85 -2.40
CA VAL A 91 9.64 12.18 -3.60
C VAL A 91 9.68 13.14 -4.80
N ARG A 92 9.04 14.31 -4.67
CA ARG A 92 8.92 15.33 -5.73
C ARG A 92 10.23 15.61 -6.46
N ASP A 93 11.30 15.77 -5.70
CA ASP A 93 12.59 16.22 -6.21
C ASP A 93 13.48 15.09 -6.72
N GLU A 94 13.07 13.83 -6.53
CA GLU A 94 13.79 12.66 -7.05
C GLU A 94 13.80 12.61 -8.58
N ASN A 95 14.93 12.17 -9.14
CA ASN A 95 15.07 12.01 -10.60
C ASN A 95 14.10 10.97 -11.18
N THR A 96 13.69 9.99 -10.37
CA THR A 96 12.73 8.94 -10.68
C THR A 96 11.29 9.44 -10.75
N ALA A 97 10.95 10.53 -10.05
CA ALA A 97 9.59 11.04 -9.93
C ALA A 97 9.00 11.42 -11.29
N MET A 98 9.76 12.09 -12.15
CA MET A 98 9.29 12.48 -13.50
C MET A 98 8.86 11.27 -14.35
N ARG A 99 9.63 10.19 -14.29
CA ARG A 99 9.30 8.95 -15.01
C ARG A 99 8.02 8.33 -14.44
N TYR A 100 7.90 8.29 -13.12
CA TYR A 100 6.75 7.71 -12.45
C TYR A 100 5.48 8.52 -12.68
N VAL A 101 5.53 9.85 -12.72
CA VAL A 101 4.38 10.70 -13.04
C VAL A 101 3.86 10.42 -14.45
N ARG A 102 4.77 10.33 -15.43
CA ARG A 102 4.40 9.97 -16.80
C ARG A 102 3.74 8.60 -16.86
N SER A 103 4.41 7.59 -16.31
CA SER A 103 3.90 6.21 -16.33
C SER A 103 2.60 6.06 -15.53
N LEU A 104 2.41 6.84 -14.46
CA LEU A 104 1.14 6.91 -13.75
C LEU A 104 0.05 7.46 -14.68
N ALA A 105 0.28 8.61 -15.32
CA ALA A 105 -0.71 9.23 -16.20
C ALA A 105 -1.09 8.35 -17.40
N GLU A 106 -0.15 7.60 -17.97
CA GLU A 106 -0.40 6.63 -19.06
C GLU A 106 -1.27 5.45 -18.63
N GLU A 107 -1.18 5.03 -17.36
CA GLU A 107 -1.96 3.92 -16.80
C GLU A 107 -3.36 4.35 -16.33
N MET A 108 -3.65 5.65 -16.30
CA MET A 108 -4.93 6.18 -15.84
C MET A 108 -5.99 6.13 -16.94
N PRO A 109 -7.18 5.58 -16.65
CA PRO A 109 -8.24 5.50 -17.64
C PRO A 109 -8.75 6.89 -18.02
N GLY A 110 -8.84 7.17 -19.32
CA GLY A 110 -9.42 8.40 -19.86
C GLY A 110 -8.44 9.57 -20.02
N ILE A 111 -7.15 9.39 -19.73
CA ILE A 111 -6.12 10.40 -20.02
C ILE A 111 -5.60 10.19 -21.44
N THR A 112 -5.59 11.26 -22.24
CA THR A 112 -5.03 11.25 -23.60
C THR A 112 -3.52 11.51 -23.62
N PRO A 113 -2.77 11.11 -24.67
CA PRO A 113 -1.33 11.38 -24.76
C PRO A 113 -0.96 12.87 -24.63
N ASN A 114 -1.82 13.77 -25.12
CA ASN A 114 -1.62 15.21 -24.97
C ASN A 114 -1.74 15.64 -23.50
N GLU A 115 -2.70 15.07 -22.77
CA GLU A 115 -2.86 15.34 -21.33
C GLU A 115 -1.70 14.76 -20.52
N VAL A 116 -1.11 13.62 -20.91
CA VAL A 116 0.12 13.09 -20.29
C VAL A 116 1.25 14.11 -20.40
N ALA A 117 1.43 14.75 -21.56
CA ALA A 117 2.44 15.79 -21.74
C ALA A 117 2.17 17.00 -20.83
N MET A 118 0.91 17.46 -20.78
CA MET A 118 0.50 18.56 -19.88
C MET A 118 0.77 18.24 -18.40
N ILE A 119 0.45 17.02 -17.95
CA ILE A 119 0.71 16.56 -16.57
C ILE A 119 2.22 16.56 -16.28
N CYS A 120 3.04 16.11 -17.23
CA CYS A 120 4.49 16.15 -17.08
C CYS A 120 5.01 17.59 -16.95
N ASP A 121 4.45 18.53 -17.71
CA ASP A 121 4.85 19.93 -17.66
C ASP A 121 4.39 20.61 -16.36
N GLU A 122 3.16 20.36 -15.92
CA GLU A 122 2.68 20.78 -14.59
C GLU A 122 3.58 20.23 -13.48
N TRP A 123 4.07 18.99 -13.58
CA TRP A 123 5.00 18.43 -12.60
C TRP A 123 6.37 19.13 -12.59
N LYS A 124 6.89 19.55 -13.74
CA LYS A 124 8.14 20.32 -13.79
C LYS A 124 7.99 21.66 -13.08
N VAL A 125 6.84 22.32 -13.25
CA VAL A 125 6.52 23.56 -12.53
C VAL A 125 6.45 23.28 -11.02
N TYR A 126 5.74 22.22 -10.62
CA TYR A 126 5.61 21.77 -9.24
C TYR A 126 6.96 21.52 -8.54
N ARG A 127 7.94 20.94 -9.25
CA ARG A 127 9.29 20.69 -8.70
C ARG A 127 10.05 21.97 -8.36
N VAL A 128 9.93 23.01 -9.18
CA VAL A 128 10.68 24.26 -8.99
C VAL A 128 9.96 25.17 -7.97
N GLU A 129 8.69 24.90 -7.69
CA GLU A 129 7.88 25.69 -6.77
C GLU A 129 8.37 25.56 -5.32
N LYS A 130 8.44 26.71 -4.62
CA LYS A 130 8.71 26.73 -3.19
C LYS A 130 7.41 26.47 -2.44
N ILE A 131 7.28 25.27 -1.90
CA ILE A 131 6.14 24.88 -1.07
C ILE A 131 6.53 25.11 0.39
N GLU A 132 5.71 25.86 1.12
CA GLU A 132 5.92 26.11 2.54
C GLU A 132 5.83 24.80 3.34
N ASN A 133 6.70 24.64 4.34
CA ASN A 133 6.67 23.46 5.20
C ASN A 133 5.33 23.30 5.94
N SER A 134 4.61 24.39 6.21
CA SER A 134 3.26 24.38 6.79
C SER A 134 2.22 23.66 5.93
N VAL A 135 2.46 23.56 4.61
CA VAL A 135 1.61 22.84 3.65
C VAL A 135 1.96 21.35 3.63
N MET A 136 3.24 21.01 3.83
CA MET A 136 3.73 19.63 3.82
C MET A 136 3.51 18.91 5.16
N TYR A 137 3.78 19.60 6.26
CA TYR A 137 3.83 19.05 7.61
C TYR A 137 2.66 19.57 8.46
N GLY A 138 2.18 18.71 9.36
CA GLY A 138 1.22 19.08 10.40
C GLY A 138 1.90 19.81 11.55
N ASN A 139 1.10 20.17 12.56
CA ASN A 139 1.59 20.83 13.78
C ASN A 139 2.51 19.94 14.63
N ASP A 140 2.55 18.63 14.36
CA ASP A 140 3.39 17.64 15.03
C ASP A 140 4.69 17.34 14.24
N ASP A 141 5.05 18.21 13.28
CA ASP A 141 6.18 18.05 12.35
C ASP A 141 6.15 16.75 11.54
N LYS A 142 5.00 16.06 11.51
CA LYS A 142 4.80 14.89 10.66
C LYS A 142 4.22 15.29 9.33
N LEU A 143 4.64 14.61 8.28
CA LEU A 143 4.09 14.84 6.96
C LEU A 143 2.57 14.59 6.97
N LYS A 144 1.82 15.55 6.43
CA LYS A 144 0.38 15.39 6.24
C LYS A 144 0.10 14.20 5.33
N ARG A 145 -1.06 13.58 5.53
CA ARG A 145 -1.55 12.52 4.63
C ARG A 145 -1.57 13.05 3.19
N VAL A 146 -1.12 12.23 2.25
CA VAL A 146 -0.86 12.64 0.86
C VAL A 146 -2.11 13.23 0.18
N ASP A 147 -3.29 12.66 0.42
CA ASP A 147 -4.56 13.19 -0.07
C ASP A 147 -4.93 14.55 0.55
N HIS A 148 -4.60 14.81 1.82
CA HIS A 148 -4.80 16.12 2.44
C HIS A 148 -3.90 17.16 1.79
N PHE A 149 -2.63 16.81 1.56
CA PHE A 149 -1.69 17.67 0.82
C PHE A 149 -2.25 18.05 -0.56
N TRP A 150 -2.64 17.06 -1.37
CA TRP A 150 -3.19 17.32 -2.71
C TRP A 150 -4.58 17.98 -2.69
N ASN A 151 -5.33 17.91 -1.59
CA ASN A 151 -6.63 18.56 -1.45
C ASN A 151 -6.55 20.01 -0.96
N GLU A 152 -5.39 20.49 -0.53
CA GLU A 152 -5.24 21.91 -0.21
C GLU A 152 -5.52 22.77 -1.44
N GLN A 153 -6.43 23.73 -1.31
CA GLN A 153 -6.98 24.50 -2.44
C GLN A 153 -5.89 25.23 -3.26
N LYS A 154 -4.73 25.51 -2.65
CA LYS A 154 -3.60 26.13 -3.35
C LYS A 154 -2.95 25.18 -4.37
N ILE A 155 -2.84 23.88 -4.11
CA ILE A 155 -2.19 22.97 -5.08
C ILE A 155 -3.19 22.59 -6.19
N CYS A 156 -4.45 22.33 -5.82
CA CYS A 156 -5.54 22.03 -6.75
C CYS A 156 -5.81 23.11 -7.79
N LYS A 157 -5.70 24.39 -7.40
CA LYS A 157 -6.02 25.52 -8.28
C LYS A 157 -4.91 25.82 -9.28
N TRP A 158 -3.65 25.54 -8.91
CA TRP A 158 -2.49 25.92 -9.71
C TRP A 158 -2.02 24.77 -10.62
N GLN A 159 -2.27 23.52 -10.23
CA GLN A 159 -1.90 22.31 -10.99
C GLN A 159 -3.08 21.33 -11.05
N PRO A 160 -4.13 21.66 -11.81
CA PRO A 160 -5.39 20.94 -11.79
C PRO A 160 -5.26 19.52 -12.36
N LYS A 161 -4.40 19.28 -13.36
CA LYS A 161 -4.28 17.96 -14.00
C LYS A 161 -3.39 17.02 -13.20
N VAL A 162 -2.29 17.50 -12.63
CA VAL A 162 -1.48 16.74 -11.67
C VAL A 162 -2.30 16.45 -10.42
N SER A 163 -3.00 17.44 -9.84
CA SER A 163 -3.87 17.21 -8.68
C SER A 163 -5.03 16.27 -8.99
N TYR A 164 -5.61 16.32 -10.19
CA TYR A 164 -6.61 15.35 -10.62
C TYR A 164 -6.04 13.95 -10.72
N THR A 165 -4.87 13.78 -11.36
CA THR A 165 -4.16 12.50 -11.48
C THR A 165 -3.74 11.97 -10.11
N ALA A 166 -3.33 12.85 -9.20
CA ALA A 166 -3.02 12.51 -7.82
C ALA A 166 -4.27 12.04 -7.09
N LYS A 167 -5.37 12.79 -7.16
CA LYS A 167 -6.64 12.44 -6.52
C LYS A 167 -7.23 11.16 -7.08
N THR A 168 -7.18 10.98 -8.39
CA THR A 168 -7.71 9.78 -9.05
C THR A 168 -6.78 8.59 -8.92
N GLY A 169 -5.46 8.77 -8.88
CA GLY A 169 -4.49 7.71 -8.59
C GLY A 169 -4.54 7.27 -7.12
N ILE A 170 -4.64 8.22 -6.19
CA ILE A 170 -4.91 7.96 -4.77
C ILE A 170 -6.29 7.31 -4.63
N PHE A 171 -7.31 7.84 -5.31
CA PHE A 171 -8.63 7.26 -5.30
C PHE A 171 -8.59 5.86 -5.91
N ILE A 172 -7.99 5.55 -7.05
CA ILE A 172 -7.90 4.17 -7.58
C ILE A 172 -7.10 3.26 -6.64
N SER A 173 -6.03 3.77 -6.02
CA SER A 173 -5.27 3.04 -4.99
C SER A 173 -6.08 2.76 -3.71
N MET A 174 -7.02 3.64 -3.35
CA MET A 174 -7.91 3.53 -2.18
C MET A 174 -9.28 2.94 -2.53
N SER A 175 -9.64 2.99 -3.80
CA SER A 175 -10.92 2.68 -4.44
C SER A 175 -10.82 1.43 -5.30
N ASN A 176 -10.04 0.49 -4.80
CA ASN A 176 -10.50 -0.89 -4.78
C ASN A 176 -11.19 -1.17 -3.43
N PRO A 177 -12.26 -0.44 -3.00
CA PRO A 177 -12.89 -0.75 -1.74
C PRO A 177 -14.01 -1.74 -2.05
N TRP A 178 -13.80 -3.01 -1.77
CA TRP A 178 -14.92 -3.85 -1.33
C TRP A 178 -16.16 -3.84 -2.24
N LYS A 179 -15.99 -4.12 -3.54
CA LYS A 179 -17.13 -4.63 -4.32
C LYS A 179 -17.22 -6.14 -4.09
N CYS A 180 -17.98 -6.49 -3.05
CA CYS A 180 -18.72 -7.73 -2.98
C CYS A 180 -19.70 -7.82 -4.16
#